data_AF-A0AAD6NPP5-F1
#
_entry.id   AF-A0AAD6NPP5-F1
#
_cell.length_a   1.000
_cell.length_b   1.000
_cell.length_c   1.000
_cell.angle_alpha   90.00
_cell.angle_beta   90.00
_cell.angle_gamma   90.00
#
_symmetry.space_group_name_H-M   'P 1'
#
loop_
_entity.id
_entity.type
_entity.pdbx_description
1 polymer ?
#
loop_
_entity_poly.entity_id
_entity_poly.type
_entity_poly.pdbx_seq_one_letter_code
_entity_poly.pdbx_strand_id
1 'polypeptide(L)'
;MGVGGKFWDLLKPYARHEGPDYLREKRVAVDLSYWIVQHETAIKATHVRKPHLRLTFFRTINLFSKFGALPVFVVDGTPSSLKSRARIARFFRFSGVDVSGLLVAEGVSSERNKTFLKCVQECVELLELFGMPVLKANGEAEALCAQLNAEGHVDACITADSDAFLFGAKCVIKCVKPNTKEPFECYHISDVEDCLDLKRKHLIAISLLVGNDHDLNGVQGIGLEKALRFVRSFSEDEILNQLHEIANGSSPSLQIVSKVVDEIMLCPVASPAMSKTSHCSLCGHPGSKRAHFKSSCEYCGTSTSQGCTRKGEGFKCNCSSCNKGRKEKEQQKHENWHVKVCNKISAEPNFPNDDIIQMYLCNKHGNFTADDDLCLSWRCPDIDILVDFMDFHQHWEPSYVRQRMLPMLSTIYLREMAAKPQKSMLYGQYVFDSIQRVKIRYGHQSYVIRWRKMTSTAGSIIRTNSVEESDKPQEEIVEIDEFNDHLDEDTAPQIHIDDGCCFLLTDENMELIRGAFPEEVERFLHEKELKASKRRKGSGFKNEGSDEKSESPKSKRVQLKLTEFYQSAKVAAIHTKQGDLASYSENQEDGPSKEKKKVSGSNLPKSVRRRLLFM
;
A
#
# COMPACT_ATOMS: atom_id res chain seq x y z
N MET A 1 6.67 4.50 -9.96
CA MET A 1 6.83 3.05 -10.10
C MET A 1 5.65 2.59 -10.92
N GLY A 2 5.95 1.83 -11.95
CA GLY A 2 5.05 1.44 -13.03
C GLY A 2 4.80 2.51 -14.09
N VAL A 3 3.61 2.45 -14.68
CA VAL A 3 3.14 3.32 -15.78
C VAL A 3 3.36 4.81 -15.51
N GLY A 4 3.98 5.48 -16.49
CA GLY A 4 4.27 6.90 -16.48
C GLY A 4 3.02 7.79 -16.54
N GLY A 5 3.25 9.11 -16.55
CA GLY A 5 2.18 10.08 -16.79
C GLY A 5 1.15 10.23 -15.68
N LYS A 6 1.50 9.86 -14.43
CA LYS A 6 0.60 9.90 -13.26
C LYS A 6 -0.61 8.97 -13.40
N PHE A 7 -0.38 7.75 -13.86
CA PHE A 7 -1.42 6.75 -14.06
C PHE A 7 -2.33 6.52 -12.84
N TRP A 8 -1.81 6.55 -11.61
CA TRP A 8 -2.64 6.47 -10.41
C TRP A 8 -3.66 7.60 -10.28
N ASP A 9 -3.38 8.81 -10.78
CA ASP A 9 -4.33 9.93 -10.73
C ASP A 9 -5.52 9.70 -11.68
N LEU A 10 -5.32 8.96 -12.78
CA LEU A 10 -6.40 8.50 -13.66
C LEU A 10 -7.30 7.49 -12.96
N LEU A 11 -6.73 6.55 -12.21
CA LEU A 11 -7.48 5.49 -11.54
C LEU A 11 -8.18 6.00 -10.28
N LYS A 12 -7.62 6.99 -9.59
CA LYS A 12 -8.07 7.48 -8.28
C LYS A 12 -9.59 7.74 -8.15
N PRO A 13 -10.29 8.32 -9.14
CA PRO A 13 -11.75 8.50 -9.06
C PRO A 13 -12.55 7.19 -8.95
N TYR A 14 -11.96 6.07 -9.34
CA TYR A 14 -12.57 4.74 -9.37
C TYR A 14 -12.11 3.84 -8.21
N ALA A 15 -11.34 4.40 -7.26
CA ALA A 15 -10.90 3.66 -6.08
C ALA A 15 -12.06 3.39 -5.11
N ARG A 16 -12.22 2.14 -4.69
CA ARG A 16 -13.09 1.76 -3.58
C ARG A 16 -12.38 2.04 -2.27
N HIS A 17 -13.09 2.68 -1.34
CA HIS A 17 -12.57 3.04 -0.03
C HIS A 17 -13.13 2.08 1.00
N GLU A 18 -12.37 1.02 1.28
CA GLU A 18 -12.83 -0.11 2.07
C GLU A 18 -12.43 0.03 3.55
N GLY A 19 -13.32 -0.40 4.45
CA GLY A 19 -13.07 -0.36 5.89
C GLY A 19 -11.95 -1.31 6.34
N PRO A 20 -11.50 -1.19 7.60
CA PRO A 20 -10.39 -2.02 8.12
C PRO A 20 -10.70 -3.52 8.14
N ASP A 21 -11.97 -3.89 8.20
CA ASP A 21 -12.44 -5.27 8.22
C ASP A 21 -12.42 -5.93 6.83
N TYR A 22 -12.17 -5.17 5.77
CA TYR A 22 -12.17 -5.66 4.39
C TYR A 22 -11.18 -6.78 4.13
N LEU A 23 -10.04 -6.77 4.84
CA LEU A 23 -8.97 -7.76 4.70
C LEU A 23 -9.17 -9.01 5.55
N ARG A 24 -10.24 -9.09 6.34
CA ARG A 24 -10.46 -10.18 7.28
C ARG A 24 -10.63 -11.52 6.56
N GLU A 25 -9.85 -12.50 7.00
CA GLU A 25 -9.73 -13.85 6.44
C GLU A 25 -9.37 -13.88 4.94
N LYS A 26 -8.95 -12.75 4.35
CA LYS A 26 -8.48 -12.69 2.97
C LYS A 26 -7.01 -13.04 2.89
N ARG A 27 -6.66 -13.83 1.87
CA ARG A 27 -5.28 -14.10 1.47
C ARG A 27 -4.78 -12.91 0.67
N VAL A 28 -3.63 -12.35 1.04
CA VAL A 28 -3.14 -11.11 0.41
C VAL A 28 -1.68 -11.25 0.03
N ALA A 29 -1.36 -11.10 -1.25
CA ALA A 29 0.03 -11.07 -1.69
C ALA A 29 0.65 -9.70 -1.33
N VAL A 30 1.85 -9.70 -0.76
CA VAL A 30 2.57 -8.51 -0.34
C VAL A 30 3.88 -8.43 -1.10
N ASP A 31 4.06 -7.35 -1.85
CA ASP A 31 5.35 -7.01 -2.45
C ASP A 31 6.34 -6.57 -1.35
N LEU A 32 7.27 -7.47 -1.00
CA LEU A 32 8.24 -7.24 0.07
C LEU A 32 9.28 -6.19 -0.33
N SER A 33 9.70 -6.19 -1.59
CA SER A 33 10.65 -5.21 -2.12
C SER A 33 10.10 -3.80 -1.96
N TYR A 34 8.82 -3.59 -2.29
CA TYR A 34 8.15 -2.31 -2.07
C TYR A 34 8.16 -1.88 -0.60
N TRP A 35 7.85 -2.79 0.34
CA TRP A 35 7.90 -2.46 1.76
C TRP A 35 9.31 -2.01 2.18
N ILE A 36 10.35 -2.76 1.84
CA ILE A 36 11.74 -2.43 2.20
C ILE A 36 12.15 -1.06 1.65
N VAL A 37 11.85 -0.76 0.38
CA VAL A 37 12.21 0.53 -0.25
C VAL A 37 11.43 1.71 0.34
N GLN A 38 10.15 1.52 0.65
CA GLN A 38 9.32 2.55 1.29
C GLN A 38 9.94 3.01 2.63
N HIS A 39 10.65 2.11 3.31
CA HIS A 39 11.24 2.35 4.62
C HIS A 39 12.54 3.14 4.60
N GLU A 40 13.45 2.83 3.67
CA GLU A 40 14.67 3.64 3.45
C GLU A 40 14.31 5.11 3.19
N THR A 41 13.16 5.36 2.55
CA THR A 41 12.68 6.70 2.24
C THR A 41 12.01 7.39 3.42
N ALA A 42 11.32 6.64 4.30
CA ALA A 42 10.53 7.16 5.40
C ALA A 42 11.35 7.41 6.69
N ILE A 43 12.31 6.54 7.02
CA ILE A 43 13.12 6.65 8.23
C ILE A 43 14.42 7.38 7.91
N LYS A 44 14.31 8.71 7.77
CA LYS A 44 15.46 9.63 7.62
C LYS A 44 16.11 10.01 8.96
N ALA A 45 15.59 9.49 10.08
CA ALA A 45 16.10 9.77 11.42
C ALA A 45 17.31 8.87 11.73
N THR A 46 18.39 9.49 12.19
CA THR A 46 19.75 8.93 12.33
C THR A 46 19.95 7.86 13.41
N HIS A 47 18.89 7.32 14.04
CA HIS A 47 19.02 6.48 15.24
C HIS A 47 18.26 5.15 15.24
N VAL A 48 17.56 4.76 14.16
CA VAL A 48 16.86 3.46 14.12
C VAL A 48 17.75 2.38 13.50
N ARG A 49 18.03 1.32 14.28
CA ARG A 49 18.82 0.16 13.83
C ARG A 49 17.99 -0.71 12.89
N LYS A 50 18.56 -1.07 11.72
CA LYS A 50 17.95 -2.00 10.75
C LYS A 50 16.42 -1.78 10.58
N PRO A 51 16.00 -0.60 10.10
CA PRO A 51 14.59 -0.21 10.06
C PRO A 51 13.71 -1.20 9.29
N HIS A 52 14.24 -1.86 8.26
CA HIS A 52 13.53 -2.88 7.47
C HIS A 52 12.98 -4.02 8.33
N LEU A 53 13.75 -4.51 9.32
CA LEU A 53 13.31 -5.59 10.22
C LEU A 53 12.22 -5.13 11.18
N ARG A 54 12.43 -3.99 11.86
CA ARG A 54 11.45 -3.40 12.79
C ARG A 54 10.09 -3.22 12.14
N LEU A 55 10.09 -2.72 10.90
CA LEU A 55 8.85 -2.40 10.19
C LEU A 55 8.19 -3.66 9.63
N THR A 56 8.97 -4.58 9.08
CA THR A 56 8.46 -5.89 8.65
C THR A 56 7.80 -6.62 9.83
N PHE A 57 8.41 -6.59 11.01
CA PHE A 57 7.86 -7.12 12.25
C PHE A 57 6.48 -6.53 12.57
N PHE A 58 6.38 -5.20 12.73
CA PHE A 58 5.11 -4.57 13.09
C PHE A 58 4.05 -4.63 12.00
N ARG A 59 4.43 -4.50 10.72
CA ARG A 59 3.48 -4.59 9.61
C ARG A 59 2.89 -5.99 9.49
N THR A 60 3.70 -7.03 9.68
CA THR A 60 3.24 -8.42 9.65
C THR A 60 2.25 -8.68 10.78
N ILE A 61 2.57 -8.27 12.01
CA ILE A 61 1.67 -8.42 13.16
C ILE A 61 0.35 -7.65 12.95
N ASN A 62 0.42 -6.41 12.46
CA ASN A 62 -0.78 -5.62 12.20
C ASN A 62 -1.63 -6.22 11.06
N LEU A 63 -1.01 -6.65 9.96
CA LEU A 63 -1.71 -7.24 8.83
C LEU A 63 -2.42 -8.53 9.22
N PHE A 64 -1.75 -9.37 10.00
CA PHE A 64 -2.31 -10.64 10.47
C PHE A 64 -3.38 -10.45 11.55
N SER A 65 -3.07 -9.68 12.60
CA SER A 65 -3.87 -9.65 13.85
C SER A 65 -4.90 -8.53 13.84
N LYS A 66 -4.50 -7.32 13.45
CA LYS A 66 -5.36 -6.13 13.49
C LYS A 66 -6.35 -6.13 12.33
N PHE A 67 -5.89 -6.48 11.13
CA PHE A 67 -6.71 -6.53 9.92
C PHE A 67 -7.26 -7.92 9.61
N GLY A 68 -6.78 -8.96 10.30
CA GLY A 68 -7.26 -10.32 10.10
C GLY A 68 -6.85 -10.93 8.76
N ALA A 69 -5.85 -10.39 8.07
CA ALA A 69 -5.42 -10.91 6.78
C ALA A 69 -4.54 -12.15 6.91
N LEU A 70 -4.39 -12.88 5.81
CA LEU A 70 -3.49 -14.03 5.65
C LEU A 70 -2.42 -13.64 4.61
N PRO A 71 -1.31 -13.02 5.02
CA PRO A 71 -0.34 -12.47 4.08
C PRO A 71 0.52 -13.55 3.43
N VAL A 72 0.82 -13.39 2.15
CA VAL A 72 1.82 -14.14 1.39
C VAL A 72 2.84 -13.16 0.86
N PHE A 73 4.10 -13.30 1.26
CA PHE A 73 5.13 -12.35 0.86
C PHE A 73 5.79 -12.80 -0.44
N VAL A 74 6.01 -11.84 -1.33
CA VAL A 74 6.66 -12.07 -2.61
C VAL A 74 7.93 -11.23 -2.69
N VAL A 75 9.03 -11.91 -3.00
CA VAL A 75 10.36 -11.32 -3.16
C VAL A 75 10.72 -11.25 -4.63
N ASP A 76 11.39 -10.16 -5.04
CA ASP A 76 11.92 -10.03 -6.39
C ASP A 76 12.91 -11.16 -6.75
N GLY A 77 12.85 -11.55 -8.02
CA GLY A 77 13.85 -12.37 -8.68
C GLY A 77 14.92 -11.52 -9.35
N THR A 78 15.37 -11.98 -10.51
CA THR A 78 16.36 -11.26 -11.30
C THR A 78 15.66 -10.27 -12.22
N PRO A 79 15.92 -8.95 -12.11
CA PRO A 79 15.26 -7.98 -12.97
C PRO A 79 15.67 -8.17 -14.44
N SER A 80 14.78 -7.82 -15.37
CA SER A 80 15.11 -7.81 -16.79
C SER A 80 16.24 -6.84 -17.11
N SER A 81 16.95 -7.08 -18.22
CA SER A 81 18.00 -6.18 -18.73
C SER A 81 17.46 -4.78 -19.01
N LEU A 82 16.21 -4.69 -19.51
CA LEU A 82 15.49 -3.46 -19.75
C LEU A 82 15.25 -2.68 -18.46
N LYS A 83 14.69 -3.33 -17.41
CA LYS A 83 14.46 -2.68 -16.10
C LYS A 83 15.76 -2.23 -15.47
N SER A 84 16.81 -3.04 -15.57
CA SER A 84 18.15 -2.70 -15.08
C SER A 84 18.72 -1.45 -15.76
N ARG A 85 18.64 -1.37 -17.09
CA ARG A 85 19.06 -0.21 -17.87
C ARG A 85 18.23 1.03 -17.54
N ALA A 86 16.91 0.88 -17.40
CA ALA A 86 16.01 1.98 -17.05
C ALA A 86 16.25 2.52 -15.64
N ARG A 87 16.55 1.66 -14.66
CA ARG A 87 16.97 2.07 -13.30
C ARG A 87 18.28 2.89 -13.36
N ILE A 88 19.28 2.42 -14.10
CA ILE A 88 20.55 3.13 -14.28
C ILE A 88 20.32 4.50 -14.95
N ALA A 89 19.52 4.55 -16.03
CA ALA A 89 19.20 5.79 -16.72
C ALA A 89 18.46 6.80 -15.81
N ARG A 90 17.50 6.33 -15.01
CA ARG A 90 16.82 7.13 -13.97
C ARG A 90 17.82 7.72 -12.98
N PHE A 91 18.72 6.89 -12.47
CA PHE A 91 19.75 7.31 -11.53
C PHE A 91 20.61 8.45 -12.10
N PHE A 92 21.08 8.34 -13.34
CA PHE A 92 21.87 9.40 -13.97
C PHE A 92 21.06 10.68 -14.22
N ARG A 93 19.82 10.55 -14.71
CA ARG A 93 18.91 11.69 -14.96
C ARG A 93 18.63 12.48 -13.68
N PHE A 94 18.51 11.81 -12.54
CA PHE A 94 18.30 12.45 -11.23
C PHE A 94 19.59 13.00 -10.60
N SER A 95 20.74 12.39 -10.92
CA SER A 95 22.05 12.80 -10.42
C SER A 95 22.62 14.05 -11.13
N GLY A 96 22.06 14.42 -12.29
CA GLY A 96 22.53 15.56 -13.08
C GLY A 96 23.89 15.33 -13.76
N VAL A 97 24.32 14.08 -13.89
CA VAL A 97 25.54 13.68 -14.58
C VAL A 97 25.17 13.34 -16.03
N ASP A 98 25.85 13.95 -16.99
CA ASP A 98 25.60 13.75 -18.43
C ASP A 98 25.89 12.28 -18.83
N VAL A 99 24.98 11.70 -19.60
CA VAL A 99 24.97 10.29 -20.01
C VAL A 99 26.03 10.00 -21.09
N SER A 100 26.63 11.04 -21.67
CA SER A 100 27.39 10.96 -22.92
C SER A 100 28.83 10.43 -22.81
N GLY A 101 29.22 9.68 -21.76
CA GLY A 101 30.61 9.16 -21.74
C GLY A 101 31.09 8.28 -20.59
N LEU A 102 30.23 7.73 -19.72
CA LEU A 102 30.69 6.89 -18.61
C LEU A 102 30.39 5.42 -18.87
N LEU A 103 31.46 4.63 -19.06
CA LEU A 103 31.45 3.20 -18.81
C LEU A 103 30.89 2.99 -17.41
N VAL A 104 29.88 2.11 -17.34
CA VAL A 104 29.11 1.72 -16.17
C VAL A 104 29.95 1.82 -14.90
N ALA A 105 29.57 2.71 -13.98
CA ALA A 105 30.20 2.78 -12.66
C ALA A 105 29.82 1.53 -11.84
N GLU A 106 30.46 0.41 -12.15
CA GLU A 106 30.18 -0.93 -11.59
C GLU A 106 30.32 -0.97 -10.06
N GLY A 107 31.19 -0.13 -9.48
CA GLY A 107 31.52 -0.19 -8.05
C GLY A 107 30.42 0.26 -7.09
N VAL A 108 29.68 1.34 -7.39
CA VAL A 108 28.67 1.92 -6.46
C VAL A 108 27.31 1.21 -6.61
N SER A 109 26.99 0.77 -7.82
CA SER A 109 25.75 0.02 -8.12
C SER A 109 25.78 -1.40 -7.53
N SER A 110 26.93 -2.08 -7.61
CA SER A 110 27.10 -3.45 -7.11
C SER A 110 26.97 -3.54 -5.58
N GLU A 111 27.59 -2.60 -4.84
CA GLU A 111 27.58 -2.64 -3.37
C GLU A 111 26.20 -2.28 -2.76
N ARG A 112 25.45 -1.37 -3.41
CA ARG A 112 24.07 -1.04 -3.03
C ARG A 112 23.13 -2.21 -3.24
N ASN A 113 23.25 -2.90 -4.38
CA ASN A 113 22.48 -4.11 -4.64
C ASN A 113 22.77 -5.20 -3.60
N LYS A 114 24.03 -5.39 -3.19
CA LYS A 114 24.35 -6.34 -2.10
C LYS A 114 23.73 -5.95 -0.77
N THR A 115 23.77 -4.67 -0.40
CA THR A 115 23.16 -4.18 0.85
C THR A 115 21.64 -4.41 0.85
N PHE A 116 20.97 -4.09 -0.26
CA PHE A 116 19.54 -4.33 -0.42
C PHE A 116 19.19 -5.82 -0.34
N LEU A 117 19.93 -6.68 -1.06
CA LEU A 117 19.74 -8.13 -1.01
C LEU A 117 19.92 -8.70 0.41
N LYS A 118 20.85 -8.14 1.19
CA LYS A 118 21.01 -8.50 2.60
C LYS A 118 19.78 -8.10 3.42
N CYS A 119 19.26 -6.88 3.25
CA CYS A 119 18.02 -6.46 3.91
C CYS A 119 16.84 -7.37 3.56
N VAL A 120 16.71 -7.76 2.28
CA VAL A 120 15.71 -8.72 1.82
C VAL A 120 15.86 -10.05 2.54
N GLN A 121 17.07 -10.63 2.58
CA GLN A 121 17.32 -11.91 3.23
C GLN A 121 16.97 -11.88 4.72
N GLU A 122 17.35 -10.82 5.43
CA GLU A 122 17.02 -10.64 6.85
C GLU A 122 15.51 -10.54 7.07
N CYS A 123 14.77 -9.86 6.18
CA CYS A 123 13.31 -9.82 6.23
C CYS A 123 12.67 -11.19 5.93
N VAL A 124 13.21 -11.95 4.98
CA VAL A 124 12.72 -13.30 4.65
C VAL A 124 12.87 -14.22 5.86
N GLU A 125 14.05 -14.24 6.49
CA GLU A 125 14.29 -15.03 7.71
C GLU A 125 13.31 -14.66 8.82
N LEU A 126 13.11 -13.36 9.07
CA LEU A 126 12.11 -12.89 10.02
C LEU A 126 10.70 -13.41 9.71
N LEU A 127 10.27 -13.36 8.44
CA LEU A 127 8.95 -13.79 8.01
C LEU A 127 8.76 -15.32 8.12
N GLU A 128 9.82 -16.08 7.85
CA GLU A 128 9.84 -17.54 8.05
C GLU A 128 9.70 -17.91 9.53
N LEU A 129 10.36 -17.17 10.42
CA LEU A 129 10.21 -17.30 11.87
C LEU A 129 8.80 -16.93 12.35
N PHE A 130 8.14 -15.97 11.69
CA PHE A 130 6.72 -15.68 11.88
C PHE A 130 5.80 -16.80 11.39
N GLY A 131 6.30 -17.76 10.61
CA GLY A 131 5.51 -18.81 9.99
C GLY A 131 4.74 -18.37 8.74
N MET A 132 5.14 -17.25 8.11
CA MET A 132 4.48 -16.72 6.91
C MET A 132 5.00 -17.41 5.64
N PRO A 133 4.14 -17.66 4.63
CA PRO A 133 4.60 -18.13 3.33
C PRO A 133 5.34 -17.00 2.60
N VAL A 134 6.54 -17.32 2.12
CA VAL A 134 7.38 -16.42 1.33
C VAL A 134 7.69 -17.08 0.00
N LEU A 135 7.40 -16.38 -1.09
CA LEU A 135 7.63 -16.83 -2.46
C LEU A 135 8.66 -15.92 -3.14
N LYS A 136 9.41 -16.50 -4.07
CA LYS A 136 10.36 -15.76 -4.90
C LYS A 136 9.87 -15.73 -6.34
N ALA A 137 9.75 -14.53 -6.90
CA ALA A 137 9.43 -14.32 -8.30
C ALA A 137 10.62 -14.68 -9.21
N ASN A 138 10.34 -15.00 -10.47
CA ASN A 138 11.37 -15.19 -11.49
C ASN A 138 12.01 -13.86 -11.90
N GLY A 139 11.20 -12.80 -11.93
CA GLY A 139 11.62 -11.43 -12.22
C GLY A 139 11.14 -10.47 -11.16
N GLU A 140 9.91 -9.99 -11.30
CA GLU A 140 9.34 -8.91 -10.50
C GLU A 140 8.26 -9.43 -9.55
N ALA A 141 8.28 -8.96 -8.30
CA ALA A 141 7.36 -9.37 -7.26
C ALA A 141 5.92 -9.03 -7.61
N GLU A 142 5.67 -7.85 -8.20
CA GLU A 142 4.36 -7.41 -8.68
C GLU A 142 3.76 -8.35 -9.73
N ALA A 143 4.60 -8.98 -10.56
CA ALA A 143 4.18 -9.93 -11.57
C ALA A 143 3.69 -11.26 -10.96
N LEU A 144 4.43 -11.79 -9.97
CA LEU A 144 4.00 -12.99 -9.25
C LEU A 144 2.80 -12.69 -8.33
N CYS A 145 2.74 -11.53 -7.69
CA CYS A 145 1.55 -11.07 -6.95
C CYS A 145 0.31 -11.07 -7.87
N ALA A 146 0.42 -10.49 -9.07
CA ALA A 146 -0.65 -10.43 -10.05
C ALA A 146 -1.07 -11.83 -10.52
N GLN A 147 -0.12 -12.72 -10.79
CA GLN A 147 -0.39 -14.11 -11.15
C GLN A 147 -1.22 -14.81 -10.06
N LEU A 148 -0.76 -14.76 -8.80
CA LEU A 148 -1.46 -15.40 -7.67
C LEU A 148 -2.89 -14.88 -7.51
N ASN A 149 -3.12 -13.59 -7.79
CA ASN A 149 -4.43 -12.99 -7.71
C ASN A 149 -5.33 -13.34 -8.90
N ALA A 150 -4.76 -13.40 -10.11
CA ALA A 150 -5.46 -13.81 -11.31
C ALA A 150 -5.94 -15.28 -11.22
N GLU A 151 -5.09 -16.16 -10.68
CA GLU A 151 -5.34 -17.60 -10.48
C GLU A 151 -6.21 -17.91 -9.25
N GLY A 152 -6.43 -16.94 -8.35
CA GLY A 152 -7.29 -17.11 -7.18
C GLY A 152 -6.60 -17.73 -5.95
N HIS A 153 -5.27 -17.80 -5.95
CA HIS A 153 -4.47 -18.17 -4.76
C HIS A 153 -4.50 -17.08 -3.68
N VAL A 154 -4.65 -15.81 -4.08
CA VAL A 154 -4.85 -14.66 -3.18
C VAL A 154 -6.01 -13.78 -3.64
N ASP A 155 -6.63 -13.07 -2.70
CA ASP A 155 -7.81 -12.22 -2.95
C ASP A 155 -7.43 -10.79 -3.37
N ALA A 156 -6.24 -10.32 -2.99
CA ALA A 156 -5.72 -9.00 -3.36
C ALA A 156 -4.18 -8.94 -3.34
N CYS A 157 -3.61 -7.94 -4.03
CA CYS A 157 -2.19 -7.60 -4.01
C CYS A 157 -1.95 -6.28 -3.27
N ILE A 158 -1.08 -6.24 -2.27
CA ILE A 158 -0.60 -5.00 -1.64
C ILE A 158 0.67 -4.55 -2.35
N THR A 159 0.55 -3.55 -3.22
CA THR A 159 1.67 -2.89 -3.89
C THR A 159 1.26 -1.49 -4.36
N ALA A 160 2.21 -0.55 -4.38
CA ALA A 160 1.99 0.76 -4.99
C ALA A 160 2.47 0.83 -6.44
N ASP A 161 2.98 -0.28 -6.98
CA ASP A 161 3.36 -0.39 -8.38
C ASP A 161 2.11 -0.68 -9.25
N SER A 162 1.83 0.19 -10.21
CA SER A 162 0.70 0.01 -11.12
C SER A 162 0.92 -1.13 -12.12
N ASP A 163 2.16 -1.60 -12.28
CA ASP A 163 2.49 -2.70 -13.20
C ASP A 163 1.79 -4.01 -12.83
N ALA A 164 1.35 -4.15 -11.57
CA ALA A 164 0.47 -5.24 -11.15
C ALA A 164 -0.76 -5.40 -12.07
N PHE A 165 -1.37 -4.30 -12.55
CA PHE A 165 -2.50 -4.39 -13.49
C PHE A 165 -2.09 -4.84 -14.89
N LEU A 166 -0.88 -4.50 -15.33
CA LEU A 166 -0.35 -4.94 -16.63
C LEU A 166 -0.06 -6.44 -16.61
N PHE A 167 0.42 -6.95 -15.47
CA PHE A 167 0.57 -8.38 -15.21
C PHE A 167 -0.76 -9.11 -14.92
N GLY A 168 -1.89 -8.39 -14.86
CA GLY A 168 -3.22 -8.99 -14.78
C GLY A 168 -3.81 -9.13 -13.38
N ALA A 169 -3.33 -8.36 -12.39
CA ALA A 169 -3.95 -8.32 -11.06
C ALA A 169 -5.42 -7.86 -11.15
N LYS A 170 -6.31 -8.54 -10.43
CA LYS A 170 -7.75 -8.23 -10.36
C LYS A 170 -8.07 -7.22 -9.27
N CYS A 171 -7.35 -7.26 -8.15
CA CYS A 171 -7.53 -6.35 -7.01
C CYS A 171 -6.18 -5.90 -6.45
N VAL A 172 -5.93 -4.58 -6.45
CA VAL A 172 -4.70 -3.97 -5.91
C VAL A 172 -5.06 -3.02 -4.77
N ILE A 173 -4.38 -3.18 -3.64
CA ILE A 173 -4.44 -2.30 -2.48
C ILE A 173 -3.15 -1.50 -2.45
N LYS A 174 -3.25 -0.21 -2.74
CA LYS A 174 -2.07 0.63 -3.00
C LYS A 174 -1.18 0.81 -1.77
N CYS A 175 -1.79 0.92 -0.59
CA CYS A 175 -1.06 1.09 0.66
C CYS A 175 -1.92 0.66 1.86
N VAL A 176 -1.28 0.06 2.85
CA VAL A 176 -1.88 -0.29 4.14
C VAL A 176 -1.22 0.53 5.22
N LYS A 177 -2.02 1.34 5.94
CA LYS A 177 -1.56 2.14 7.07
C LYS A 177 -2.30 1.67 8.33
N PRO A 178 -1.60 1.08 9.32
CA PRO A 178 -2.27 0.49 10.48
C PRO A 178 -2.90 1.52 11.43
N ASN A 179 -2.30 2.69 11.62
CA ASN A 179 -2.69 3.63 12.69
C ASN A 179 -3.39 4.87 12.13
N THR A 180 -4.42 4.65 11.32
CA THR A 180 -5.22 5.71 10.72
C THR A 180 -6.69 5.31 10.63
N LYS A 181 -7.57 6.32 10.60
CA LYS A 181 -8.99 6.17 10.28
C LYS A 181 -9.24 6.11 8.76
N GLU A 182 -8.21 6.38 7.96
CA GLU A 182 -8.30 6.33 6.51
C GLU A 182 -8.64 4.90 6.05
N PRO A 183 -9.66 4.74 5.20
CA PRO A 183 -9.98 3.44 4.61
C PRO A 183 -8.88 2.99 3.64
N PHE A 184 -8.89 1.70 3.30
CA PHE A 184 -8.01 1.15 2.27
C PHE A 184 -8.40 1.67 0.89
N GLU A 185 -7.41 2.13 0.13
CA GLU A 185 -7.54 2.53 -1.26
C GLU A 185 -7.40 1.28 -2.15
N CYS A 186 -8.54 0.66 -2.47
CA CYS A 186 -8.66 -0.58 -3.23
C CYS A 186 -9.05 -0.29 -4.68
N TYR A 187 -8.35 -0.92 -5.62
CA TYR A 187 -8.60 -0.79 -7.04
C TYR A 187 -8.93 -2.15 -7.63
N HIS A 188 -10.11 -2.27 -8.24
CA HIS A 188 -10.53 -3.48 -8.94
C HIS A 188 -10.46 -3.27 -10.44
N ILE A 189 -9.93 -4.26 -11.17
CA ILE A 189 -9.87 -4.18 -12.63
C ILE A 189 -11.27 -4.09 -13.25
N SER A 190 -12.28 -4.71 -12.63
CA SER A 190 -13.67 -4.62 -13.11
C SER A 190 -14.21 -3.19 -13.10
N ASP A 191 -13.87 -2.37 -12.08
CA ASP A 191 -14.29 -0.97 -12.05
C ASP A 191 -13.60 -0.14 -13.15
N VAL A 192 -12.35 -0.48 -13.48
CA VAL A 192 -11.59 0.15 -14.56
C VAL A 192 -12.18 -0.23 -15.92
N GLU A 193 -12.54 -1.49 -16.11
CA GLU A 193 -13.21 -1.97 -17.33
C GLU A 193 -14.58 -1.30 -17.49
N ASP A 194 -15.42 -1.29 -16.44
CA ASP A 194 -16.76 -0.73 -16.49
C ASP A 194 -16.78 0.79 -16.68
N CYS A 195 -15.85 1.52 -16.05
CA CYS A 195 -15.87 2.99 -16.06
C CYS A 195 -14.98 3.63 -17.12
N LEU A 196 -13.90 2.97 -17.53
CA LEU A 196 -12.93 3.52 -18.49
C LEU A 196 -12.89 2.77 -19.82
N ASP A 197 -13.53 1.61 -19.94
CA ASP A 197 -13.47 0.68 -21.09
C ASP A 197 -12.02 0.29 -21.42
N LEU A 198 -11.21 0.10 -20.37
CA LEU A 198 -9.80 -0.26 -20.47
C LEU A 198 -9.58 -1.66 -19.91
N LYS A 199 -9.13 -2.57 -20.78
CA LYS A 199 -8.76 -3.94 -20.46
C LYS A 199 -7.25 -4.11 -20.44
N ARG A 200 -6.73 -5.30 -20.12
CA ARG A 200 -5.29 -5.55 -19.93
C ARG A 200 -4.44 -5.09 -21.11
N LYS A 201 -4.78 -5.47 -22.36
CA LYS A 201 -3.98 -5.04 -23.54
C LYS A 201 -4.07 -3.53 -23.79
N HIS A 202 -5.17 -2.87 -23.43
CA HIS A 202 -5.28 -1.41 -23.46
C HIS A 202 -4.32 -0.76 -22.46
N LEU A 203 -4.23 -1.29 -21.24
CA LEU A 203 -3.31 -0.77 -20.21
C LEU A 203 -1.84 -0.95 -20.63
N ILE A 204 -1.50 -2.09 -21.24
CA ILE A 204 -0.16 -2.34 -21.81
C ILE A 204 0.14 -1.35 -22.94
N ALA A 205 -0.81 -1.11 -23.86
CA ALA A 205 -0.63 -0.12 -24.91
C ALA A 205 -0.40 1.30 -24.35
N ILE A 206 -1.14 1.69 -23.30
CA ILE A 206 -0.94 2.98 -22.63
C ILE A 206 0.47 3.06 -22.03
N SER A 207 0.97 2.01 -21.38
CA SER A 207 2.29 2.02 -20.76
C SER A 207 3.43 2.09 -21.77
N LEU A 208 3.27 1.48 -22.95
CA LEU A 208 4.22 1.62 -24.06
C LEU A 208 4.23 3.05 -24.61
N LEU A 209 3.06 3.67 -24.77
CA LEU A 209 2.94 5.02 -25.33
C LEU A 209 3.45 6.11 -24.39
N VAL A 210 3.18 5.99 -23.09
CA VAL A 210 3.50 7.01 -22.08
C VAL A 210 4.87 6.79 -21.44
N GLY A 211 5.36 5.55 -21.47
CA GLY A 211 6.54 5.09 -20.75
C GLY A 211 6.18 4.30 -19.50
N ASN A 212 7.06 3.41 -19.10
CA ASN A 212 6.94 2.47 -17.99
C ASN A 212 8.31 2.24 -17.33
N ASP A 213 8.40 1.26 -16.42
CA ASP A 213 9.64 1.01 -15.67
C ASP A 213 10.76 0.37 -16.51
N HIS A 214 10.49 -0.08 -17.73
CA HIS A 214 11.42 -0.72 -18.66
C HIS A 214 11.85 0.21 -19.79
N ASP A 215 10.95 1.09 -20.22
CA ASP A 215 11.19 2.17 -21.17
C ASP A 215 10.62 3.49 -20.63
N LEU A 216 11.51 4.38 -20.21
CA LEU A 216 11.16 5.64 -19.55
C LEU A 216 10.57 6.69 -20.48
N ASN A 217 10.82 6.58 -21.78
CA ASN A 217 10.50 7.63 -22.73
C ASN A 217 9.15 7.38 -23.41
N GLY A 218 8.80 6.11 -23.63
CA GLY A 218 7.67 5.74 -24.46
C GLY A 218 7.75 6.46 -25.81
N VAL A 219 6.62 6.94 -26.33
CA VAL A 219 6.58 7.71 -27.57
C VAL A 219 6.65 9.21 -27.30
N GLN A 220 7.64 9.88 -27.89
CA GLN A 220 7.92 11.28 -27.55
C GLN A 220 6.73 12.23 -27.80
N GLY A 221 6.28 12.86 -26.72
CA GLY A 221 5.20 13.86 -26.73
C GLY A 221 3.79 13.26 -26.90
N ILE A 222 3.64 11.97 -26.62
CA ILE A 222 2.38 11.34 -26.25
C ILE A 222 2.36 11.25 -24.72
N GLY A 223 1.35 11.86 -24.09
CA GLY A 223 1.12 11.77 -22.66
C GLY A 223 -0.15 10.97 -22.38
N LEU A 224 -0.46 10.75 -21.09
CA LEU A 224 -1.56 9.88 -20.66
C LEU A 224 -2.91 10.20 -21.33
N GLU A 225 -3.31 11.48 -21.38
CA GLU A 225 -4.57 11.89 -22.02
C GLU A 225 -4.62 11.54 -23.53
N LYS A 226 -3.50 11.71 -24.24
CA LYS A 226 -3.41 11.39 -25.66
C LYS A 226 -3.41 9.88 -25.88
N ALA A 227 -2.70 9.14 -25.04
CA ALA A 227 -2.65 7.68 -25.08
C ALA A 227 -4.04 7.09 -24.83
N LEU A 228 -4.76 7.56 -23.80
CA LEU A 228 -6.13 7.13 -23.50
C LEU A 228 -7.08 7.35 -24.67
N ARG A 229 -7.06 8.55 -25.26
CA ARG A 229 -7.91 8.86 -26.43
C ARG A 229 -7.59 7.97 -27.63
N PHE A 230 -6.30 7.68 -27.84
CA PHE A 230 -5.85 6.84 -28.94
C PHE A 230 -6.28 5.38 -28.73
N VAL A 231 -5.96 4.80 -27.57
CA VAL A 231 -6.21 3.39 -27.26
C VAL A 231 -7.70 3.03 -27.27
N ARG A 232 -8.57 3.92 -26.78
CA ARG A 232 -10.04 3.75 -26.83
C ARG A 232 -10.64 3.69 -28.24
N SER A 233 -9.86 4.03 -29.28
CA SER A 233 -10.33 3.95 -30.66
C SER A 233 -10.25 2.52 -31.23
N PHE A 234 -9.66 1.58 -30.49
CA PHE A 234 -9.43 0.20 -30.90
C PHE A 234 -10.02 -0.76 -29.88
N SER A 235 -10.34 -1.97 -30.33
CA SER A 235 -10.69 -3.06 -29.41
C SER A 235 -9.44 -3.66 -28.76
N GLU A 236 -9.65 -4.40 -27.67
CA GLU A 236 -8.54 -5.00 -26.90
C GLU A 236 -7.67 -5.93 -27.76
N ASP A 237 -8.28 -6.72 -28.64
CA ASP A 237 -7.55 -7.69 -29.45
C ASP A 237 -6.82 -7.06 -30.64
N GLU A 238 -7.22 -5.86 -31.04
CA GLU A 238 -6.64 -5.15 -32.16
C GLU A 238 -5.51 -4.20 -31.73
N ILE A 239 -5.57 -3.62 -30.52
CA ILE A 239 -4.71 -2.48 -30.15
C ILE A 239 -3.22 -2.73 -30.35
N LEU A 240 -2.70 -3.89 -29.91
CA LEU A 240 -1.27 -4.19 -30.02
C LEU A 240 -0.86 -4.39 -31.48
N ASN A 241 -1.67 -5.10 -32.26
CA ASN A 241 -1.45 -5.27 -33.69
C ASN A 241 -1.49 -3.92 -34.44
N GLN A 242 -2.41 -3.02 -34.04
CA GLN A 242 -2.50 -1.68 -34.62
C GLN A 242 -1.27 -0.82 -34.30
N LEU A 243 -0.69 -0.95 -33.11
CA LEU A 243 0.59 -0.30 -32.79
C LEU A 243 1.72 -0.79 -33.71
N HIS A 244 1.78 -2.10 -34.00
CA HIS A 244 2.76 -2.64 -34.96
C HIS A 244 2.54 -2.12 -36.38
N GLU A 245 1.30 -2.15 -36.87
CA GLU A 245 0.98 -1.65 -38.22
C GLU A 245 1.34 -0.18 -38.40
N ILE A 246 1.00 0.66 -37.42
CA ILE A 246 1.32 2.08 -37.45
C ILE A 246 2.84 2.30 -37.38
N ALA A 247 3.56 1.55 -36.55
CA ALA A 247 5.01 1.64 -36.47
C ALA A 247 5.69 1.28 -37.80
N ASN A 248 5.15 0.31 -38.53
CA ASN A 248 5.63 -0.12 -39.85
C ASN A 248 5.24 0.84 -41.00
N GLY A 249 4.51 1.91 -40.71
CA GLY A 249 4.10 2.91 -41.71
C GLY A 249 2.81 2.58 -42.45
N SER A 250 2.07 1.53 -42.04
CA SER A 250 0.72 1.29 -42.54
C SER A 250 -0.20 2.41 -42.06
N SER A 251 -0.81 3.15 -42.99
CA SER A 251 -1.85 4.12 -42.62
C SER A 251 -3.08 3.34 -42.18
N PRO A 252 -3.56 3.51 -40.92
CA PRO A 252 -4.73 2.80 -40.47
C PRO A 252 -5.92 3.21 -41.36
N SER A 253 -6.55 2.24 -41.99
CA SER A 253 -7.80 2.45 -42.71
C SER A 253 -8.84 2.90 -41.70
N LEU A 254 -9.25 4.15 -41.81
CA LEU A 254 -10.13 4.90 -40.89
C LEU A 254 -11.59 4.38 -40.85
N GLN A 255 -11.81 3.10 -41.18
CA GLN A 255 -13.14 2.49 -41.25
C GLN A 255 -13.76 2.22 -39.85
N ILE A 256 -12.97 2.27 -38.76
CA ILE A 256 -13.44 1.88 -37.42
C ILE A 256 -14.16 3.04 -36.67
N VAL A 257 -13.94 4.30 -37.04
CA VAL A 257 -14.51 5.46 -36.30
C VAL A 257 -16.02 5.63 -36.51
N SER A 258 -16.64 4.91 -37.46
CA SER A 258 -18.09 5.03 -37.69
C SER A 258 -18.93 4.36 -36.57
N LYS A 259 -18.42 3.32 -35.90
CA LYS A 259 -19.25 2.50 -35.00
C LYS A 259 -19.69 3.18 -33.70
N VAL A 260 -18.94 4.15 -33.17
CA VAL A 260 -19.31 4.84 -31.89
C VAL A 260 -20.27 6.01 -32.11
N VAL A 261 -20.43 6.47 -33.37
CA VAL A 261 -21.36 7.58 -33.70
C VAL A 261 -22.65 7.08 -34.34
N ASP A 262 -22.66 5.85 -34.88
CA ASP A 262 -23.81 5.30 -35.61
C ASP A 262 -24.97 4.81 -34.71
N GLU A 263 -24.78 4.65 -33.39
CA GLU A 263 -25.89 4.24 -32.49
C GLU A 263 -26.97 5.32 -32.26
N ILE A 264 -26.84 6.53 -32.83
CA ILE A 264 -27.83 7.60 -32.65
C ILE A 264 -28.61 8.00 -33.91
N MET A 265 -28.24 7.63 -35.15
CA MET A 265 -29.00 8.11 -36.32
C MET A 265 -29.03 7.13 -37.51
N LEU A 266 -30.12 6.38 -37.61
CA LEU A 266 -30.57 5.76 -38.87
C LEU A 266 -31.11 6.83 -39.81
N CYS A 267 -30.46 7.02 -40.97
CA CYS A 267 -31.12 7.36 -42.25
C CYS A 267 -30.12 7.25 -43.42
N PRO A 268 -30.34 6.33 -44.38
CA PRO A 268 -29.53 6.23 -45.60
C PRO A 268 -30.20 7.02 -46.73
N VAL A 269 -29.71 8.21 -47.05
CA VAL A 269 -29.99 8.85 -48.36
C VAL A 269 -28.78 9.64 -48.83
N ALA A 270 -28.10 9.11 -49.86
CA ALA A 270 -27.15 9.87 -50.65
C ALA A 270 -27.83 11.14 -51.18
N SER A 271 -27.34 12.31 -50.78
CA SER A 271 -27.88 13.61 -51.20
C SER A 271 -26.78 14.46 -51.85
N PRO A 272 -27.10 15.20 -52.93
CA PRO A 272 -26.14 15.86 -53.81
C PRO A 272 -25.45 17.05 -53.12
N ALA A 273 -24.33 17.51 -53.67
CA ALA A 273 -23.54 18.64 -53.17
C ALA A 273 -24.42 19.90 -52.96
N MET A 274 -24.84 20.13 -51.72
CA MET A 274 -25.66 21.27 -51.33
C MET A 274 -24.81 22.54 -51.25
N SER A 275 -25.23 23.59 -51.95
CA SER A 275 -24.65 24.93 -51.88
C SER A 275 -24.71 25.50 -50.46
N LYS A 276 -23.60 26.07 -49.97
CA LYS A 276 -23.51 26.70 -48.64
C LYS A 276 -24.62 27.75 -48.48
N THR A 277 -25.47 27.58 -47.46
CA THR A 277 -26.51 28.58 -47.13
C THR A 277 -25.85 29.89 -46.70
N SER A 278 -26.26 31.01 -47.29
CA SER A 278 -25.78 32.35 -46.88
C SER A 278 -26.38 32.74 -45.52
N HIS A 279 -25.62 33.50 -44.73
CA HIS A 279 -26.04 33.94 -43.39
C HIS A 279 -25.91 35.46 -43.24
N CYS A 280 -26.78 36.06 -42.44
CA CYS A 280 -26.82 37.50 -42.25
C CYS A 280 -25.65 37.93 -41.37
N SER A 281 -24.93 38.97 -41.77
CA SER A 281 -23.76 39.45 -41.03
C SER A 281 -24.10 40.09 -39.68
N LEU A 282 -25.36 40.51 -39.47
CA LEU A 282 -25.84 41.12 -38.21
C LEU A 282 -26.33 40.06 -37.21
N CYS A 283 -27.36 39.28 -37.57
CA CYS A 283 -27.96 38.30 -36.65
C CYS A 283 -27.38 36.88 -36.75
N GLY A 284 -26.67 36.54 -37.83
CA GLY A 284 -26.12 35.19 -38.04
C GLY A 284 -27.13 34.13 -38.51
N HIS A 285 -28.40 34.48 -38.69
CA HIS A 285 -29.44 33.56 -39.20
C HIS A 285 -29.37 33.36 -40.73
N PRO A 286 -29.90 32.24 -41.26
CA PRO A 286 -29.95 31.98 -42.70
C PRO A 286 -30.61 33.11 -43.49
N GLY A 287 -30.01 33.46 -44.64
CA GLY A 287 -30.40 34.60 -45.49
C GLY A 287 -29.38 35.73 -45.47
N SER A 288 -29.31 36.53 -46.53
CA SER A 288 -28.36 37.66 -46.60
C SER A 288 -28.87 38.88 -45.82
N LYS A 289 -27.96 39.79 -45.41
CA LYS A 289 -28.35 41.06 -44.76
C LYS A 289 -29.34 41.88 -45.62
N ARG A 290 -29.20 41.84 -46.95
CA ARG A 290 -30.12 42.52 -47.88
C ARG A 290 -31.48 41.83 -47.93
N ALA A 291 -31.53 40.51 -47.84
CA ALA A 291 -32.78 39.76 -47.77
C ALA A 291 -33.53 40.09 -46.49
N HIS A 292 -32.86 40.07 -45.33
CA HIS A 292 -33.49 40.42 -44.05
C HIS A 292 -33.90 41.89 -43.91
N PHE A 293 -33.41 42.77 -44.79
CA PHE A 293 -33.88 44.16 -44.87
C PHE A 293 -35.16 44.28 -45.71
N LYS A 294 -35.38 43.36 -46.66
CA LYS A 294 -36.57 43.34 -47.52
C LYS A 294 -37.72 42.51 -46.93
N SER A 295 -37.40 41.40 -46.29
CA SER A 295 -38.32 40.54 -45.54
C SER A 295 -37.81 40.41 -44.10
N SER A 296 -38.66 40.62 -43.09
CA SER A 296 -38.27 40.51 -41.69
C SER A 296 -37.63 39.15 -41.40
N CYS A 297 -36.58 39.13 -40.56
CA CYS A 297 -35.92 37.88 -40.19
C CYS A 297 -36.83 37.07 -39.24
N GLU A 298 -37.25 35.89 -39.68
CA GLU A 298 -38.16 34.98 -38.94
C GLU A 298 -37.63 34.60 -37.55
N TYR A 299 -36.32 34.63 -37.35
CA TYR A 299 -35.64 34.20 -36.14
C TYR A 299 -35.32 35.34 -35.16
N CYS A 300 -35.46 36.61 -35.58
CA CYS A 300 -35.14 37.78 -34.74
C CYS A 300 -36.35 38.34 -33.98
N GLY A 301 -37.56 37.81 -34.22
CA GLY A 301 -38.77 38.19 -33.48
C GLY A 301 -39.22 39.65 -33.62
N THR A 302 -38.62 40.46 -34.49
CA THR A 302 -39.01 41.86 -34.69
C THR A 302 -40.18 41.96 -35.66
N SER A 303 -41.39 42.10 -35.12
CA SER A 303 -42.65 42.12 -35.87
C SER A 303 -42.92 43.38 -36.70
N THR A 304 -42.01 44.36 -36.77
CA THR A 304 -42.26 45.62 -37.50
C THR A 304 -40.95 46.37 -37.76
N SER A 305 -40.53 46.43 -39.03
CA SER A 305 -39.56 47.38 -39.64
C SER A 305 -38.18 47.64 -38.99
N GLN A 306 -37.89 47.15 -37.79
CA GLN A 306 -36.57 47.17 -37.17
C GLN A 306 -35.82 45.92 -37.63
N GLY A 307 -34.75 46.15 -38.41
CA GLY A 307 -33.92 45.10 -38.99
C GLY A 307 -33.27 44.16 -37.97
N CYS A 308 -32.38 43.28 -38.45
CA CYS A 308 -31.78 42.23 -37.64
C CYS A 308 -31.09 42.73 -36.36
N THR A 309 -31.33 42.03 -35.25
CA THR A 309 -30.57 42.18 -34.01
C THR A 309 -29.13 41.69 -34.17
N ARG A 310 -28.21 42.24 -33.37
CA ARG A 310 -26.79 41.80 -33.38
C ARG A 310 -26.68 40.44 -32.72
N LYS A 311 -25.96 39.51 -33.35
CA LYS A 311 -25.65 38.20 -32.76
C LYS A 311 -24.91 38.38 -31.42
N GLY A 312 -25.29 37.60 -30.41
CA GLY A 312 -24.59 37.55 -29.11
C GLY A 312 -23.20 36.90 -29.23
N GLU A 313 -22.35 37.11 -28.23
CA GLU A 313 -21.06 36.41 -28.14
C GLU A 313 -21.30 34.89 -28.07
N GLY A 314 -20.57 34.13 -28.89
CA GLY A 314 -20.71 32.67 -28.96
C GLY A 314 -21.89 32.14 -29.78
N PHE A 315 -22.61 32.98 -30.55
CA PHE A 315 -23.73 32.54 -31.39
C PHE A 315 -23.33 31.38 -32.34
N LYS A 316 -24.09 30.28 -32.27
CA LYS A 316 -23.95 29.10 -33.14
C LYS A 316 -25.22 28.92 -33.98
N CYS A 317 -25.10 28.99 -35.31
CA CYS A 317 -26.22 28.79 -36.22
C CYS A 317 -26.64 27.30 -36.28
N ASN A 318 -27.91 27.01 -36.02
CA ASN A 318 -28.45 25.64 -36.00
C ASN A 318 -28.98 25.13 -37.36
N CYS A 319 -28.77 25.87 -38.45
CA CYS A 319 -29.19 25.38 -39.76
C CYS A 319 -28.42 24.12 -40.18
N SER A 320 -29.06 23.26 -40.99
CA SER A 320 -28.51 21.97 -41.41
C SER A 320 -27.11 22.08 -42.03
N SER A 321 -26.88 23.06 -42.92
CA SER A 321 -25.58 23.26 -43.57
C SER A 321 -24.47 23.68 -42.59
N CYS A 322 -24.77 24.54 -41.61
CA CYS A 322 -23.79 24.96 -40.60
C CYS A 322 -23.55 23.89 -39.55
N ASN A 323 -24.55 23.06 -39.23
CA ASN A 323 -24.37 21.91 -38.36
C ASN A 323 -23.50 20.85 -39.05
N LYS A 324 -23.80 20.49 -40.30
CA LYS A 324 -22.99 19.56 -41.10
C LYS A 324 -21.56 20.06 -41.28
N GLY A 325 -21.36 21.33 -41.63
CA GLY A 325 -20.02 21.91 -41.76
C GLY A 325 -19.25 22.02 -40.42
N ARG A 326 -19.94 22.10 -39.27
CA ARG A 326 -19.30 22.00 -37.95
C ARG A 326 -18.87 20.56 -37.66
N LYS A 327 -19.74 19.58 -37.89
CA LYS A 327 -19.42 18.14 -37.76
C LYS A 327 -18.26 17.73 -38.67
N GLU A 328 -18.26 18.15 -39.94
CA GLU A 328 -17.15 17.90 -40.88
C GLU A 328 -15.83 18.52 -40.39
N LYS A 329 -15.85 19.75 -39.86
CA LYS A 329 -14.65 20.37 -39.27
C LYS A 329 -14.18 19.65 -38.01
N GLU A 330 -15.08 19.17 -37.18
CA GLU A 330 -14.76 18.39 -35.98
C GLU A 330 -14.16 17.03 -36.37
N GLN A 331 -14.73 16.37 -37.38
CA GLN A 331 -14.22 15.14 -37.97
C GLN A 331 -12.81 15.35 -38.56
N GLN A 332 -12.60 16.40 -39.36
CA GLN A 332 -11.30 16.71 -39.94
C GLN A 332 -10.26 17.05 -38.86
N LYS A 333 -10.66 17.72 -37.76
CA LYS A 333 -9.78 17.93 -36.60
C LYS A 333 -9.43 16.61 -35.92
N HIS A 334 -10.38 15.69 -35.82
CA HIS A 334 -10.18 14.36 -35.26
C HIS A 334 -9.17 13.56 -36.09
N GLU A 335 -9.37 13.50 -37.41
CA GLU A 335 -8.47 12.83 -38.36
C GLU A 335 -7.06 13.42 -38.35
N ASN A 336 -6.96 14.75 -38.44
CA ASN A 336 -5.66 15.44 -38.37
C ASN A 336 -4.94 15.19 -37.04
N TRP A 337 -5.67 15.07 -35.93
CA TRP A 337 -5.10 14.70 -34.64
C TRP A 337 -4.61 13.25 -34.66
N HIS A 338 -5.39 12.32 -35.20
CA HIS A 338 -5.05 10.90 -35.30
C HIS A 338 -3.79 10.68 -36.13
N VAL A 339 -3.69 11.34 -37.29
CA VAL A 339 -2.49 11.32 -38.16
C VAL A 339 -1.26 11.84 -37.41
N LYS A 340 -1.38 12.91 -36.62
CA LYS A 340 -0.26 13.42 -35.82
C LYS A 340 0.21 12.43 -34.75
N VAL A 341 -0.70 11.66 -34.17
CA VAL A 341 -0.36 10.61 -33.19
C VAL A 341 0.34 9.45 -33.90
N CYS A 342 -0.22 8.97 -35.01
CA CYS A 342 0.38 7.89 -35.81
C CYS A 342 1.79 8.25 -36.27
N ASN A 343 1.99 9.47 -36.80
CA ASN A 343 3.32 9.93 -37.24
C ASN A 343 4.35 9.97 -36.11
N LYS A 344 3.94 10.20 -34.86
CA LYS A 344 4.84 10.14 -33.70
C LYS A 344 5.21 8.70 -33.37
N ILE A 345 4.24 7.80 -33.43
CA ILE A 345 4.45 6.36 -33.21
C ILE A 345 5.41 5.80 -34.27
N SER A 346 5.18 6.06 -35.56
CA SER A 346 6.04 5.60 -36.66
C SER A 346 7.45 6.23 -36.63
N ALA A 347 7.63 7.35 -35.93
CA ALA A 347 8.93 8.00 -35.79
C ALA A 347 9.74 7.45 -34.60
N GLU A 348 9.12 6.70 -33.69
CA GLU A 348 9.80 6.17 -32.51
C GLU A 348 10.56 4.87 -32.86
N PRO A 349 11.88 4.82 -32.66
CA PRO A 349 12.68 3.64 -33.00
C PRO A 349 12.37 2.48 -32.06
N ASN A 350 12.33 1.25 -32.61
CA ASN A 350 12.10 0.01 -31.86
C ASN A 350 10.78 -0.01 -31.09
N PHE A 351 9.75 0.65 -31.64
CA PHE A 351 8.39 0.65 -31.10
C PHE A 351 7.45 -0.19 -32.00
N PRO A 352 6.48 -0.91 -31.42
CA PRO A 352 6.37 -1.24 -29.99
C PRO A 352 7.44 -2.28 -29.58
N ASN A 353 7.80 -2.30 -28.30
CA ASN A 353 8.80 -3.25 -27.80
C ASN A 353 8.16 -4.61 -27.44
N ASP A 354 8.42 -5.62 -28.25
CA ASP A 354 7.86 -6.97 -28.08
C ASP A 354 8.30 -7.66 -26.79
N ASP A 355 9.53 -7.44 -26.32
CA ASP A 355 10.02 -8.05 -25.07
C ASP A 355 9.18 -7.56 -23.88
N ILE A 356 8.84 -6.27 -23.85
CA ILE A 356 7.98 -5.67 -22.82
C ILE A 356 6.55 -6.21 -22.92
N ILE A 357 6.00 -6.31 -24.14
CA ILE A 357 4.66 -6.87 -24.37
C ILE A 357 4.58 -8.30 -23.86
N GLN A 358 5.52 -9.15 -24.28
CA GLN A 358 5.54 -10.57 -23.89
C GLN A 358 5.75 -10.74 -22.39
N MET A 359 6.58 -9.90 -21.77
CA MET A 359 6.77 -9.91 -20.33
C MET A 359 5.46 -9.59 -19.58
N TYR A 360 4.74 -8.54 -19.97
CA TYR A 360 3.46 -8.21 -19.32
C TYR A 360 2.33 -9.19 -19.65
N LEU A 361 2.37 -9.88 -20.80
CA LEU A 361 1.37 -10.90 -21.17
C LEU A 361 1.70 -12.31 -20.65
N CYS A 362 2.93 -12.54 -20.20
CA CYS A 362 3.33 -13.79 -19.56
C CYS A 362 2.45 -14.01 -18.31
N ASN A 363 2.13 -15.28 -18.03
CA ASN A 363 1.41 -15.68 -16.82
C ASN A 363 2.24 -16.64 -15.96
N LYS A 364 3.55 -16.76 -16.22
CA LYS A 364 4.48 -17.66 -15.50
C LYS A 364 5.58 -16.86 -14.82
N HIS A 365 5.31 -16.45 -13.60
CA HIS A 365 6.20 -15.60 -12.80
C HIS A 365 6.75 -16.29 -11.54
N GLY A 366 6.30 -17.52 -11.24
CA GLY A 366 6.86 -18.38 -10.20
C GLY A 366 7.45 -19.68 -10.76
N ASN A 367 8.10 -20.46 -9.89
CA ASN A 367 8.68 -21.77 -10.21
C ASN A 367 7.78 -22.92 -9.72
N PHE A 368 6.50 -22.89 -10.07
CA PHE A 368 5.55 -23.94 -9.72
C PHE A 368 5.37 -24.87 -10.93
N THR A 369 5.48 -26.18 -10.74
CA THR A 369 5.17 -27.16 -11.79
C THR A 369 3.65 -27.31 -11.93
N ALA A 370 3.16 -27.58 -13.14
CA ALA A 370 1.72 -27.67 -13.42
C ALA A 370 0.96 -28.76 -12.62
N ASP A 371 1.69 -29.72 -12.03
CA ASP A 371 1.17 -30.79 -11.16
C ASP A 371 1.34 -30.52 -9.65
N ASP A 372 1.98 -29.41 -9.27
CA ASP A 372 2.20 -29.06 -7.87
C ASP A 372 1.22 -27.95 -7.49
N ASP A 373 0.04 -28.34 -6.99
CA ASP A 373 -0.94 -27.41 -6.44
C ASP A 373 -0.24 -26.53 -5.40
N LEU A 374 -0.06 -25.24 -5.71
CA LEU A 374 0.62 -24.30 -4.83
C LEU A 374 -0.08 -24.24 -3.47
N CYS A 375 0.47 -24.98 -2.49
CA CYS A 375 -0.08 -25.09 -1.16
C CYS A 375 0.47 -23.97 -0.27
N LEU A 376 -0.29 -22.89 -0.15
CA LEU A 376 0.04 -21.80 0.77
C LEU A 376 -0.35 -22.21 2.19
N SER A 377 0.66 -22.33 3.08
CA SER A 377 0.45 -22.68 4.49
C SER A 377 1.00 -21.60 5.41
N TRP A 378 0.23 -21.25 6.44
CA TRP A 378 0.64 -20.39 7.54
C TRP A 378 0.92 -21.26 8.75
N ARG A 379 2.13 -21.17 9.30
CA ARG A 379 2.57 -21.94 10.47
C ARG A 379 2.50 -21.08 11.72
N CYS A 380 2.54 -21.72 12.89
CA CYS A 380 2.73 -20.99 14.14
C CYS A 380 4.15 -20.38 14.18
N PRO A 381 4.32 -19.17 14.72
CA PRO A 381 5.62 -18.52 14.81
C PRO A 381 6.55 -19.26 15.79
N ASP A 382 7.83 -19.33 15.47
CA ASP A 382 8.88 -19.81 16.38
C ASP A 382 9.30 -18.68 17.32
N ILE A 383 8.65 -18.62 18.48
CA ILE A 383 8.78 -17.49 19.39
C ILE A 383 10.18 -17.37 20.00
N ASP A 384 10.82 -18.48 20.36
CA ASP A 384 12.11 -18.42 21.04
C ASP A 384 13.21 -17.98 20.06
N ILE A 385 13.23 -18.52 18.84
CA ILE A 385 14.20 -18.08 17.83
C ILE A 385 13.89 -16.65 17.37
N LEU A 386 12.62 -16.26 17.24
CA LEU A 386 12.25 -14.89 16.88
C LEU A 386 12.70 -13.88 17.94
N VAL A 387 12.61 -14.23 19.23
CA VAL A 387 13.10 -13.41 20.34
C VAL A 387 14.61 -13.21 20.22
N ASP A 388 15.36 -14.29 20.05
CA ASP A 388 16.83 -14.24 19.90
C ASP A 388 17.24 -13.45 18.65
N PHE A 389 16.51 -13.62 17.54
CA PHE A 389 16.72 -12.90 16.29
C PHE A 389 16.54 -11.38 16.46
N MET A 390 15.48 -10.97 17.16
CA MET A 390 15.20 -9.55 17.40
C MET A 390 16.13 -8.93 18.45
N ASP A 391 16.54 -9.68 19.47
CA ASP A 391 17.60 -9.26 20.39
C ASP A 391 18.91 -9.01 19.63
N PHE A 392 19.33 -9.98 18.79
CA PHE A 392 20.56 -9.85 18.03
C PHE A 392 20.56 -8.69 17.01
N HIS A 393 19.46 -8.51 16.28
CA HIS A 393 19.41 -7.54 15.19
C HIS A 393 18.93 -6.15 15.60
N GLN A 394 17.98 -6.05 16.52
CA GLN A 394 17.35 -4.81 16.98
C GLN A 394 17.76 -4.40 18.39
N HIS A 395 18.42 -5.27 19.16
CA HIS A 395 18.72 -5.05 20.59
C HIS A 395 17.45 -4.85 21.42
N TRP A 396 16.39 -5.55 21.05
CA TRP A 396 15.14 -5.52 21.80
C TRP A 396 15.19 -6.51 22.95
N GLU A 397 14.78 -6.05 24.14
CA GLU A 397 14.68 -6.93 25.30
C GLU A 397 13.73 -8.11 24.99
N PRO A 398 14.09 -9.35 25.37
CA PRO A 398 13.25 -10.51 25.15
C PRO A 398 11.80 -10.39 25.67
N SER A 399 11.55 -9.63 26.74
CA SER A 399 10.20 -9.38 27.23
C SER A 399 9.40 -8.47 26.30
N TYR A 400 10.03 -7.45 25.73
CA TYR A 400 9.43 -6.54 24.75
C TYR A 400 9.01 -7.27 23.48
N VAL A 401 9.87 -8.13 22.92
CA VAL A 401 9.55 -8.92 21.72
C VAL A 401 8.32 -9.79 21.98
N ARG A 402 8.32 -10.55 23.08
CA ARG A 402 7.17 -11.40 23.48
C ARG A 402 5.90 -10.58 23.65
N GLN A 403 6.00 -9.40 24.29
CA GLN A 403 4.88 -8.51 24.49
C GLN A 403 4.27 -8.04 23.16
N ARG A 404 5.11 -7.69 22.18
CA ARG A 404 4.65 -7.24 20.85
C ARG A 404 4.07 -8.37 20.00
N MET A 405 4.48 -9.62 20.25
CA MET A 405 3.95 -10.83 19.57
C MET A 405 2.55 -11.23 20.05
N LEU A 406 2.13 -10.79 21.23
CA LEU A 406 0.88 -11.25 21.86
C LEU A 406 -0.38 -11.07 21.00
N PRO A 407 -0.61 -9.96 20.28
CA PRO A 407 -1.78 -9.81 19.40
C PRO A 407 -1.86 -10.89 18.31
N MET A 408 -0.71 -11.31 17.76
CA MET A 408 -0.67 -12.37 16.76
C MET A 408 -0.96 -13.72 17.40
N LEU A 409 -0.33 -14.01 18.54
CA LEU A 409 -0.54 -15.27 19.27
C LEU A 409 -1.99 -15.43 19.74
N SER A 410 -2.62 -14.37 20.24
CA SER A 410 -4.03 -14.41 20.61
C SER A 410 -4.93 -14.59 19.40
N THR A 411 -4.62 -13.95 18.27
CA THR A 411 -5.36 -14.15 17.02
C THR A 411 -5.27 -15.60 16.52
N ILE A 412 -4.08 -16.22 16.54
CA ILE A 412 -3.89 -17.64 16.18
C ILE A 412 -4.74 -18.52 17.09
N TYR A 413 -4.63 -18.34 18.40
CA TYR A 413 -5.41 -19.09 19.38
C TYR A 413 -6.93 -18.94 19.15
N LEU A 414 -7.42 -17.73 18.92
CA LEU A 414 -8.84 -17.49 18.68
C LEU A 414 -9.34 -18.11 17.38
N ARG A 415 -8.53 -18.09 16.31
CA ARG A 415 -8.84 -18.79 15.06
C ARG A 415 -8.92 -20.30 15.27
N GLU A 416 -7.97 -20.88 15.98
CA GLU A 416 -7.98 -22.31 16.32
C GLU A 416 -9.20 -22.68 17.17
N MET A 417 -9.51 -21.89 18.20
CA MET A 417 -10.67 -22.08 19.06
C MET A 417 -11.99 -21.98 18.30
N ALA A 418 -12.12 -21.02 17.37
CA ALA A 418 -13.31 -20.88 16.53
C ALA A 418 -13.46 -22.04 15.53
N ALA A 419 -12.35 -22.57 15.00
CA ALA A 419 -12.38 -23.69 14.05
C ALA A 419 -12.59 -25.05 14.75
N LYS A 420 -11.95 -25.27 15.90
CA LYS A 420 -11.97 -26.51 16.68
C LYS A 420 -12.08 -26.16 18.17
N PRO A 421 -13.29 -26.04 18.72
CA PRO A 421 -13.48 -25.71 20.13
C PRO A 421 -12.90 -26.81 21.03
N GLN A 422 -11.76 -26.54 21.65
CA GLN A 422 -11.12 -27.42 22.63
C GLN A 422 -10.75 -26.60 23.86
N LYS A 423 -10.67 -27.22 25.04
CA LYS A 423 -10.11 -26.57 26.23
C LYS A 423 -8.59 -26.46 26.11
N SER A 424 -8.11 -25.59 25.23
CA SER A 424 -6.71 -25.17 25.18
C SER A 424 -6.55 -23.82 25.87
N MET A 425 -5.36 -23.56 26.38
CA MET A 425 -5.03 -22.30 27.07
C MET A 425 -4.24 -21.40 26.13
N LEU A 426 -4.49 -20.10 26.20
CA LEU A 426 -3.64 -19.11 25.54
C LEU A 426 -2.24 -19.18 26.17
N TYR A 427 -1.24 -19.49 25.35
CA TYR A 427 0.16 -19.66 25.78
C TYR A 427 0.36 -20.75 26.86
N GLY A 428 -0.55 -21.73 26.94
CA GLY A 428 -0.48 -22.79 27.95
C GLY A 428 -0.69 -22.33 29.39
N GLN A 429 -1.01 -21.05 29.62
CA GLN A 429 -1.04 -20.45 30.97
C GLN A 429 -2.27 -19.59 31.23
N TYR A 430 -2.92 -19.06 30.19
CA TYR A 430 -4.01 -18.12 30.33
C TYR A 430 -5.33 -18.72 29.86
N VAL A 431 -6.37 -18.56 30.67
CA VAL A 431 -7.73 -18.97 30.36
C VAL A 431 -8.57 -17.72 30.13
N PHE A 432 -9.52 -17.80 29.21
CA PHE A 432 -10.50 -16.74 29.01
C PHE A 432 -11.24 -16.46 30.32
N ASP A 433 -11.29 -15.20 30.74
CA ASP A 433 -11.98 -14.79 31.97
C ASP A 433 -13.25 -14.01 31.67
N SER A 434 -13.14 -12.88 30.95
CA SER A 434 -14.29 -12.03 30.68
C SER A 434 -14.03 -11.01 29.56
N ILE A 435 -15.11 -10.56 28.92
CA ILE A 435 -15.10 -9.37 28.07
C ILE A 435 -15.26 -8.15 28.98
N GLN A 436 -14.26 -7.27 29.05
CA GLN A 436 -14.35 -6.08 29.90
C GLN A 436 -15.22 -4.98 29.28
N ARG A 437 -14.94 -4.65 28.02
CA ARG A 437 -15.56 -3.51 27.32
C ARG A 437 -15.37 -3.61 25.81
N VAL A 438 -16.18 -2.84 25.09
CA VAL A 438 -15.90 -2.50 23.69
C VAL A 438 -14.94 -1.32 23.66
N LYS A 439 -13.89 -1.41 22.84
CA LYS A 439 -12.93 -0.35 22.57
C LYS A 439 -13.04 0.05 21.12
N ILE A 440 -12.96 1.36 20.86
CA ILE A 440 -12.94 1.91 19.50
C ILE A 440 -11.64 2.68 19.34
N ARG A 441 -10.78 2.27 18.42
CA ARG A 441 -9.55 3.00 18.04
C ARG A 441 -9.48 3.11 16.54
N TYR A 442 -9.23 4.31 16.03
CA TYR A 442 -9.15 4.58 14.59
C TYR A 442 -10.33 4.03 13.78
N GLY A 443 -11.55 4.05 14.35
CA GLY A 443 -12.74 3.48 13.70
C GLY A 443 -12.85 1.96 13.78
N HIS A 444 -11.85 1.26 14.31
CA HIS A 444 -11.87 -0.18 14.53
C HIS A 444 -12.51 -0.49 15.87
N GLN A 445 -13.50 -1.37 15.88
CA GLN A 445 -14.13 -1.86 17.10
C GLN A 445 -13.51 -3.19 17.51
N SER A 446 -13.11 -3.29 18.77
CA SER A 446 -12.55 -4.51 19.37
C SER A 446 -13.14 -4.75 20.75
N TYR A 447 -13.11 -6.00 21.20
CA TYR A 447 -13.35 -6.34 22.59
C TYR A 447 -12.04 -6.28 23.36
N VAL A 448 -12.07 -5.65 24.54
CA VAL A 448 -10.96 -5.78 25.50
C VAL A 448 -11.21 -7.03 26.31
N ILE A 449 -10.40 -8.05 26.06
CA ILE A 449 -10.50 -9.35 26.71
C ILE A 449 -9.61 -9.37 27.94
N ARG A 450 -10.15 -9.86 29.04
CA ARG A 450 -9.40 -10.22 30.23
C ARG A 450 -9.12 -11.72 30.19
N TRP A 451 -7.86 -12.07 30.33
CA TRP A 451 -7.38 -13.44 30.46
C TRP A 451 -6.84 -13.64 31.87
N ARG A 452 -7.16 -14.76 32.51
CA ARG A 452 -6.68 -15.10 33.85
C ARG A 452 -5.51 -16.08 33.75
N LYS A 453 -4.39 -15.78 34.42
CA LYS A 453 -3.25 -16.68 34.54
C LYS A 453 -3.57 -17.81 35.51
N MET A 454 -3.34 -19.05 35.11
CA MET A 454 -3.42 -20.20 35.98
C MET A 454 -2.10 -20.32 36.77
N THR A 455 -2.17 -20.26 38.10
CA THR A 455 -1.01 -20.52 38.95
C THR A 455 -0.81 -22.02 39.06
N SER A 456 0.33 -22.54 38.58
CA SER A 456 0.72 -23.93 38.84
C SER A 456 0.82 -24.13 40.36
N THR A 457 0.00 -25.03 40.91
CA THR A 457 0.09 -25.45 42.30
C THR A 457 1.34 -26.31 42.48
N ALA A 458 2.51 -25.67 42.53
CA ALA A 458 3.76 -26.26 43.01
C ALA A 458 4.57 -25.13 43.66
N GLY A 459 4.60 -25.20 45.00
CA GLY A 459 5.12 -24.23 45.97
C GLY A 459 6.11 -23.16 45.49
N SER A 460 5.80 -21.90 45.81
CA SER A 460 6.83 -20.89 45.99
C SER A 460 6.57 -20.10 47.26
N ILE A 461 7.56 -20.19 48.13
CA ILE A 461 7.72 -19.49 49.40
C ILE A 461 7.83 -17.99 49.10
N ILE A 462 6.95 -17.20 49.70
CA ILE A 462 7.06 -15.74 49.72
C ILE A 462 8.32 -15.40 50.54
N ARG A 463 9.41 -15.01 49.89
CA ARG A 463 10.49 -14.24 50.52
C ARG A 463 10.21 -12.76 50.31
N THR A 464 9.68 -12.13 51.35
CA THR A 464 9.69 -10.68 51.51
C THR A 464 11.13 -10.23 51.75
N ASN A 465 11.76 -9.58 50.78
CA ASN A 465 12.98 -8.80 51.03
C ASN A 465 12.57 -7.33 51.21
N SER A 466 12.87 -6.80 52.39
CA SER A 466 12.76 -5.41 52.80
C SER A 466 13.62 -4.51 51.90
N VAL A 467 13.02 -3.41 51.46
CA VAL A 467 13.70 -2.30 50.77
C VAL A 467 14.51 -1.51 51.81
N GLU A 468 15.82 -1.42 51.62
CA GLU A 468 16.62 -0.33 52.18
C GLU A 468 16.69 0.79 51.13
N GLU A 469 16.18 1.96 51.50
CA GLU A 469 16.30 3.20 50.73
C GLU A 469 17.77 3.65 50.67
N SER A 470 18.25 3.89 49.46
CA SER A 470 19.53 4.55 49.20
C SER A 470 19.28 5.71 48.23
N ASP A 471 19.14 6.91 48.80
CA ASP A 471 19.15 8.19 48.11
C ASP A 471 20.42 8.39 47.28
N LYS A 472 20.28 8.87 46.03
CA LYS A 472 21.27 9.66 45.27
C LYS A 472 20.65 10.22 43.96
N PRO A 473 21.22 11.30 43.38
CA PRO A 473 20.49 12.54 43.13
C PRO A 473 19.96 12.68 41.70
N GLN A 474 19.00 13.59 41.56
CA GLN A 474 18.43 14.09 40.30
C GLN A 474 19.51 14.58 39.34
N GLU A 475 19.66 13.92 38.19
CA GLU A 475 20.21 14.53 36.99
C GLU A 475 19.04 14.97 36.11
N GLU A 476 19.04 16.26 35.76
CA GLU A 476 18.10 16.89 34.84
C GLU A 476 18.14 16.18 33.47
N ILE A 477 17.08 15.43 33.16
CA ILE A 477 16.83 14.96 31.81
C ILE A 477 16.31 16.14 31.02
N VAL A 478 17.17 16.72 30.19
CA VAL A 478 16.78 17.62 29.11
C VAL A 478 15.76 16.88 28.24
N GLU A 479 14.54 17.41 28.16
CA GLU A 479 13.50 16.99 27.23
C GLU A 479 14.05 17.09 25.79
N ILE A 480 14.51 15.95 25.25
CA ILE A 480 14.68 15.78 23.82
C ILE A 480 13.34 15.27 23.33
N ASP A 481 12.66 16.13 22.58
CA ASP A 481 11.41 15.87 21.86
C ASP A 481 11.58 14.65 20.94
N GLU A 482 11.28 13.45 21.46
CA GLU A 482 11.17 12.22 20.69
C GLU A 482 9.98 12.36 19.75
N PHE A 483 10.27 12.59 18.47
CA PHE A 483 9.30 12.48 17.40
C PHE A 483 8.60 11.10 17.48
N ASN A 484 7.32 11.12 17.86
CA ASN A 484 6.42 9.96 17.89
C ASN A 484 6.48 9.15 16.57
N ASP A 485 7.11 7.98 16.61
CA ASP A 485 7.07 6.99 15.53
C ASP A 485 5.68 6.33 15.54
N HIS A 486 4.83 6.69 14.56
CA HIS A 486 3.43 6.26 14.46
C HIS A 486 3.19 4.74 14.34
N LEU A 487 4.21 3.89 14.42
CA LEU A 487 4.10 2.42 14.32
C LEU A 487 4.28 1.70 15.65
N ASP A 488 4.93 2.33 16.63
CA ASP A 488 5.18 1.77 17.96
C ASP A 488 4.18 2.35 18.95
N GLU A 489 2.91 1.97 18.83
CA GLU A 489 1.92 2.35 19.83
C GLU A 489 2.16 1.63 21.15
N ASP A 490 1.89 2.30 22.27
CA ASP A 490 1.61 1.70 23.59
C ASP A 490 0.26 0.94 23.58
N THR A 491 0.15 -0.06 22.69
CA THR A 491 -0.80 -1.17 22.74
C THR A 491 -0.20 -2.38 23.45
N ALA A 492 0.86 -2.17 24.23
CA ALA A 492 1.47 -3.16 25.09
C ALA A 492 0.37 -3.79 25.98
N PRO A 493 0.10 -5.11 25.86
CA PRO A 493 -0.90 -5.77 26.68
C PRO A 493 -0.53 -5.62 28.15
N GLN A 494 -1.53 -5.25 28.95
CA GLN A 494 -1.34 -4.83 30.33
C GLN A 494 -1.53 -6.03 31.25
N ILE A 495 -0.55 -6.26 32.13
CA ILE A 495 -0.69 -7.23 33.21
C ILE A 495 -1.27 -6.53 34.43
N HIS A 496 -2.38 -7.06 34.95
CA HIS A 496 -3.03 -6.58 36.17
C HIS A 496 -2.96 -7.65 37.25
N ILE A 497 -2.62 -7.27 38.48
CA ILE A 497 -2.71 -8.16 39.64
C ILE A 497 -3.94 -7.72 40.43
N ASP A 498 -4.91 -8.62 40.56
CA ASP A 498 -6.14 -8.39 41.32
C ASP A 498 -6.39 -9.62 42.20
N ASP A 499 -6.57 -9.42 43.50
CA ASP A 499 -6.76 -10.48 44.52
C ASP A 499 -5.77 -11.66 44.43
N GLY A 500 -4.49 -11.37 44.13
CA GLY A 500 -3.43 -12.38 44.01
C GLY A 500 -3.46 -13.19 42.70
N CYS A 501 -4.38 -12.89 41.79
CA CYS A 501 -4.46 -13.45 40.44
C CYS A 501 -3.85 -12.49 39.42
N CYS A 502 -3.08 -13.03 38.47
CA CYS A 502 -2.47 -12.28 37.38
C CYS A 502 -3.37 -12.31 36.14
N PHE A 503 -3.65 -11.16 35.54
CA PHE A 503 -4.52 -11.01 34.38
C PHE A 503 -3.79 -10.35 33.22
N LEU A 504 -4.04 -10.83 32.00
CA LEU A 504 -3.56 -10.23 30.75
C LEU A 504 -4.73 -9.56 30.02
N LEU A 505 -4.52 -8.34 29.51
CA LEU A 505 -5.50 -7.65 28.67
C LEU A 505 -5.06 -7.58 27.22
N THR A 506 -5.93 -8.00 26.30
CA THR A 506 -5.70 -7.90 24.86
C THR A 506 -6.90 -7.23 24.16
N ASP A 507 -6.62 -6.55 23.05
CA ASP A 507 -7.65 -5.97 22.18
C ASP A 507 -7.94 -6.96 21.05
N GLU A 508 -9.09 -7.62 21.09
CA GLU A 508 -9.43 -8.72 20.18
C GLU A 508 -10.55 -8.38 19.23
N ASN A 509 -10.50 -9.02 18.07
CA ASN A 509 -11.53 -8.87 17.05
C ASN A 509 -12.89 -9.40 17.54
N MET A 510 -13.95 -8.63 17.33
CA MET A 510 -15.29 -8.98 17.81
C MET A 510 -15.86 -10.26 17.20
N GLU A 511 -15.63 -10.52 15.92
CA GLU A 511 -16.15 -11.75 15.28
C GLU A 511 -15.31 -12.98 15.64
N LEU A 512 -13.99 -12.84 15.81
CA LEU A 512 -13.16 -13.94 16.30
C LEU A 512 -13.58 -14.37 17.70
N ILE A 513 -13.85 -13.42 18.59
CA ILE A 513 -14.36 -13.72 19.93
C ILE A 513 -15.76 -14.32 19.89
N ARG A 514 -16.64 -13.83 19.00
CA ARG A 514 -17.97 -14.44 18.80
C ARG A 514 -17.87 -15.89 18.33
N GLY A 515 -16.92 -16.20 17.45
CA GLY A 515 -16.68 -17.57 16.99
C GLY A 515 -16.07 -18.47 18.08
N ALA A 516 -15.10 -17.96 18.83
CA ALA A 516 -14.38 -18.74 19.83
C ALA A 516 -15.14 -18.92 21.16
N PHE A 517 -15.88 -17.90 21.61
CA PHE A 517 -16.56 -17.86 22.92
C PHE A 517 -17.98 -17.27 22.81
N PRO A 518 -18.89 -17.87 22.01
CA PRO A 518 -20.20 -17.30 21.72
C PRO A 518 -21.03 -17.03 22.98
N GLU A 519 -21.05 -17.97 23.93
CA GLU A 519 -21.80 -17.85 25.20
C GLU A 519 -21.33 -16.64 26.04
N GLU A 520 -20.03 -16.36 26.05
CA GLU A 520 -19.46 -15.23 26.79
C GLU A 520 -19.83 -13.89 26.14
N VAL A 521 -19.92 -13.86 24.80
CA VAL A 521 -20.39 -12.67 24.08
C VAL A 521 -21.86 -12.40 24.41
N GLU A 522 -22.71 -13.42 24.39
CA GLU A 522 -24.14 -13.28 24.74
C GLU A 522 -24.31 -12.78 26.17
N ARG A 523 -23.59 -13.37 27.12
CA ARG A 523 -23.56 -12.95 28.53
C ARG A 523 -23.20 -11.47 28.66
N PHE A 524 -22.13 -11.04 27.99
CA PHE A 524 -21.66 -9.66 28.01
C PHE A 524 -22.67 -8.68 27.41
N LEU A 525 -23.30 -9.02 26.27
CA LEU A 525 -24.30 -8.19 25.63
C LEU A 525 -25.57 -8.05 26.47
N HIS A 526 -26.04 -9.15 27.05
CA HIS A 526 -27.20 -9.16 27.95
C HIS A 526 -26.96 -8.30 29.20
N GLU A 527 -25.78 -8.41 29.83
CA GLU A 527 -25.42 -7.54 30.95
C GLU A 527 -25.40 -6.06 30.58
N LYS A 528 -24.89 -5.73 29.38
CA LYS A 528 -24.85 -4.36 28.88
C LYS A 528 -26.26 -3.81 28.66
N GLU A 529 -27.18 -4.61 28.13
CA GLU A 529 -28.58 -4.26 27.95
C GLU A 529 -29.31 -4.06 29.28
N LEU A 530 -29.09 -4.94 30.26
CA LEU A 530 -29.63 -4.79 31.61
C LEU A 530 -29.13 -3.49 32.26
N LYS A 531 -27.84 -3.17 32.15
CA LYS A 531 -27.24 -1.92 32.65
C LYS A 531 -27.84 -0.70 31.94
N ALA A 532 -28.06 -0.76 30.62
CA ALA A 532 -28.70 0.31 29.86
C ALA A 532 -30.17 0.52 30.27
N SER A 533 -30.91 -0.58 30.49
CA SER A 533 -32.31 -0.56 30.95
C SER A 533 -32.45 0.00 32.36
N LYS A 534 -31.53 -0.34 33.28
CA LYS A 534 -31.46 0.25 34.64
C LYS A 534 -31.18 1.76 34.59
N ARG A 535 -30.28 2.22 33.71
CA ARG A 535 -30.02 3.65 33.51
C ARG A 535 -31.24 4.41 32.98
N ARG A 536 -31.98 3.83 32.03
CA ARG A 536 -33.24 4.42 31.50
C ARG A 536 -34.35 4.48 32.56
N LYS A 537 -34.45 3.49 33.45
CA LYS A 537 -35.39 3.52 34.58
C LYS A 537 -34.96 4.50 35.68
N GLY A 538 -33.66 4.65 35.93
CA GLY A 538 -33.12 5.59 36.92
C GLY A 538 -33.19 7.07 36.52
N SER A 539 -33.23 7.38 35.22
CA SER A 539 -33.43 8.77 34.75
C SER A 539 -34.89 9.25 34.81
N GLY A 540 -35.84 8.38 35.17
CA GLY A 540 -37.27 8.69 35.27
C GLY A 540 -37.77 9.08 36.66
N PHE A 541 -36.93 9.05 37.69
CA PHE A 541 -37.27 9.47 39.04
C PHE A 541 -36.16 10.37 39.60
N LYS A 542 -36.26 11.67 39.33
CA LYS A 542 -35.67 12.69 40.19
C LYS A 542 -36.77 13.19 41.11
N ASN A 543 -36.79 12.69 42.34
CA ASN A 543 -37.37 13.41 43.46
C ASN A 543 -36.23 13.75 44.42
N GLU A 544 -36.30 14.97 44.92
CA GLU A 544 -35.35 15.65 45.80
C GLU A 544 -35.15 14.91 47.13
N GLY A 545 -33.93 14.97 47.68
CA GLY A 545 -33.70 14.58 49.07
C GLY A 545 -32.27 14.18 49.43
N SER A 546 -31.55 15.16 50.00
CA SER A 546 -30.48 15.06 51.02
C SER A 546 -29.19 14.28 50.75
N ASP A 547 -28.10 15.04 50.87
CA ASP A 547 -26.70 14.64 51.07
C ASP A 547 -26.50 13.59 52.16
N GLU A 548 -25.74 12.54 51.83
CA GLU A 548 -24.82 11.90 52.78
C GLU A 548 -23.65 11.25 52.02
N LYS A 549 -22.44 11.75 52.27
CA LYS A 549 -21.18 11.21 51.75
C LYS A 549 -20.78 9.98 52.56
N SER A 550 -20.70 8.82 51.92
CA SER A 550 -19.95 7.67 52.44
C SER A 550 -18.73 7.39 51.56
N GLU A 551 -17.53 7.63 52.10
CA GLU A 551 -16.25 7.20 51.50
C GLU A 551 -16.07 5.68 51.66
N SER A 552 -15.69 5.00 50.57
CA SER A 552 -15.17 3.63 50.59
C SER A 552 -13.66 3.64 50.25
N PRO A 553 -12.85 2.75 50.84
CA PRO A 553 -11.39 2.88 50.83
C PRO A 553 -10.80 2.59 49.45
N LYS A 554 -9.90 3.46 49.00
CA LYS A 554 -9.09 3.26 47.78
C LYS A 554 -8.04 2.20 48.06
N SER A 555 -8.14 1.04 47.41
CA SER A 555 -7.02 0.09 47.35
C SER A 555 -5.84 0.74 46.60
N LYS A 556 -4.65 0.67 47.17
CA LYS A 556 -3.42 1.17 46.56
C LYS A 556 -3.11 0.33 45.32
N ARG A 557 -3.42 0.87 44.14
CA ARG A 557 -2.98 0.33 42.84
C ARG A 557 -1.47 0.50 42.71
N VAL A 558 -0.76 -0.60 42.49
CA VAL A 558 0.65 -0.57 42.10
C VAL A 558 0.74 -1.11 40.67
N GLN A 559 1.19 -0.24 39.77
CA GLN A 559 1.47 -0.58 38.37
C GLN A 559 2.93 -1.03 38.28
N LEU A 560 3.17 -2.31 37.98
CA LEU A 560 4.52 -2.85 37.82
C LEU A 560 4.86 -2.98 36.33
N LYS A 561 6.10 -2.61 35.95
CA LYS A 561 6.64 -2.77 34.58
C LYS A 561 7.02 -4.24 34.33
N LEU A 562 6.89 -4.68 33.07
CA LEU A 562 7.00 -6.08 32.61
C LEU A 562 8.42 -6.71 32.76
N THR A 563 9.42 -5.96 33.22
CA THR A 563 10.83 -6.39 33.24
C THR A 563 11.15 -7.55 34.19
N GLU A 564 10.21 -8.00 35.04
CA GLU A 564 10.49 -9.01 36.08
C GLU A 564 9.90 -10.42 35.82
N PHE A 565 9.29 -10.70 34.66
CA PHE A 565 8.43 -11.91 34.52
C PHE A 565 8.95 -13.08 33.65
N TYR A 566 10.23 -13.10 33.24
CA TYR A 566 10.82 -14.28 32.60
C TYR A 566 12.17 -14.65 33.23
N GLN A 567 12.17 -15.55 34.21
CA GLN A 567 13.35 -16.35 34.54
C GLN A 567 13.22 -17.70 33.85
N SER A 568 14.09 -17.93 32.87
CA SER A 568 14.17 -19.20 32.16
C SER A 568 14.81 -20.26 33.08
N ALA A 569 14.14 -21.39 33.26
CA ALA A 569 14.62 -22.51 34.06
C ALA A 569 15.75 -23.26 33.33
N LYS A 570 16.94 -22.67 33.23
CA LYS A 570 18.13 -23.37 32.71
C LYS A 570 19.48 -22.73 33.06
N VAL A 571 19.74 -22.39 34.32
CA VAL A 571 21.14 -22.28 34.82
C VAL A 571 21.19 -22.71 36.29
N ALA A 572 21.47 -23.99 36.52
CA ALA A 572 21.87 -24.48 37.84
C ALA A 572 22.74 -25.74 37.68
N ALA A 573 23.96 -25.56 37.17
CA ALA A 573 25.09 -26.44 37.47
C ALA A 573 26.38 -25.74 37.02
N ILE A 574 27.39 -25.82 37.89
CA ILE A 574 28.80 -25.44 37.66
C ILE A 574 29.13 -23.99 38.05
N HIS A 575 29.16 -23.73 39.36
CA HIS A 575 30.27 -23.00 39.97
C HIS A 575 30.91 -23.90 41.03
N THR A 576 32.11 -24.41 40.75
CA THR A 576 33.09 -24.70 41.80
C THR A 576 34.47 -24.84 41.18
N LYS A 577 35.28 -23.77 41.28
CA LYS A 577 36.62 -23.76 41.90
C LYS A 577 37.42 -22.51 41.50
N GLN A 578 37.58 -21.65 42.50
CA GLN A 578 38.79 -20.94 42.95
C GLN A 578 40.06 -20.96 42.08
N GLY A 579 40.72 -19.80 42.04
CA GLY A 579 42.18 -19.73 42.23
C GLY A 579 42.90 -18.66 41.39
N ASP A 580 43.12 -17.49 42.00
CA ASP A 580 44.29 -16.59 41.95
C ASP A 580 45.27 -16.63 40.75
N LEU A 581 45.57 -15.46 40.15
CA LEU A 581 46.83 -14.73 40.35
C LEU A 581 46.99 -13.50 39.43
N ALA A 582 47.39 -12.39 40.08
CA ALA A 582 48.42 -11.42 39.71
C ALA A 582 48.27 -10.40 38.55
N SER A 583 48.52 -9.17 39.00
CA SER A 583 48.74 -7.86 38.39
C SER A 583 50.07 -7.70 37.59
N TYR A 584 50.28 -6.44 37.14
CA TYR A 584 51.46 -5.79 36.53
C TYR A 584 51.44 -5.77 34.99
N SER A 585 51.77 -4.69 34.27
CA SER A 585 52.10 -3.29 34.59
C SER A 585 52.17 -2.50 33.28
N GLU A 586 52.02 -1.18 33.38
CA GLU A 586 52.22 -0.16 32.35
C GLU A 586 53.59 -0.26 31.63
N ASN A 587 53.65 0.22 30.39
CA ASN A 587 54.68 1.18 29.97
C ASN A 587 54.32 1.86 28.63
N GLN A 588 54.49 3.19 28.64
CA GLN A 588 54.53 4.12 27.51
C GLN A 588 55.86 3.97 26.74
N GLU A 589 55.86 4.26 25.43
CA GLU A 589 56.62 5.37 24.81
C GLU A 589 56.62 5.30 23.27
N ASP A 590 56.37 6.49 22.68
CA ASP A 590 56.91 7.11 21.47
C ASP A 590 56.72 6.55 20.03
N GLY A 591 56.26 7.49 19.16
CA GLY A 591 56.22 7.38 17.69
C GLY A 591 57.59 7.57 17.00
N PRO A 592 57.71 7.79 15.67
CA PRO A 592 56.96 8.84 14.95
C PRO A 592 56.59 8.57 13.45
N SER A 593 55.63 9.38 12.97
CA SER A 593 55.49 10.03 11.64
C SER A 593 55.81 9.34 10.28
N LYS A 594 54.90 9.60 9.32
CA LYS A 594 54.95 9.65 7.83
C LYS A 594 53.99 8.60 7.23
N GLU A 595 53.11 8.88 6.27
CA GLU A 595 53.13 9.88 5.21
C GLU A 595 51.71 10.08 4.63
N LYS A 596 51.41 11.31 4.21
CA LYS A 596 50.18 11.70 3.52
C LYS A 596 50.14 11.13 2.10
N LYS A 597 49.08 10.43 1.72
CA LYS A 597 48.61 10.38 0.31
C LYS A 597 47.21 10.98 0.19
N LYS A 598 47.18 12.20 -0.34
CA LYS A 598 45.98 12.84 -0.91
C LYS A 598 45.55 12.03 -2.14
N VAL A 599 44.33 11.49 -2.14
CA VAL A 599 43.62 11.15 -3.37
C VAL A 599 42.49 12.17 -3.53
N SER A 600 42.60 12.97 -4.58
CA SER A 600 41.59 13.93 -5.00
C SER A 600 40.40 13.19 -5.60
N GLY A 601 39.39 12.91 -4.77
CA GLY A 601 38.04 12.60 -5.24
C GLY A 601 37.25 13.89 -5.35
N SER A 602 36.69 14.17 -6.52
CA SER A 602 35.77 15.29 -6.77
C SER A 602 34.60 15.22 -5.78
N ASN A 603 34.61 16.11 -4.79
CA ASN A 603 33.56 16.20 -3.79
C ASN A 603 32.31 16.81 -4.44
N LEU A 604 31.36 15.95 -4.82
CA LEU A 604 30.00 16.39 -5.15
C LEU A 604 29.41 17.19 -3.97
N PRO A 605 28.72 18.32 -4.24
CA PRO A 605 28.11 19.15 -3.21
C PRO A 605 27.15 18.35 -2.32
N LYS A 606 27.06 18.69 -1.02
CA LYS A 606 26.15 18.03 -0.07
C LYS A 606 24.69 18.05 -0.55
N SER A 607 24.28 19.04 -1.35
CA SER A 607 22.95 19.11 -1.99
C SER A 607 22.72 18.03 -3.06
N VAL A 608 23.77 17.61 -3.76
CA VAL A 608 23.75 16.50 -4.72
C VAL A 608 23.74 15.16 -3.97
N ARG A 609 24.57 14.98 -2.94
CA ARG A 609 24.47 13.81 -2.01
C ARG A 609 23.08 13.64 -1.40
N ARG A 610 22.39 14.74 -1.09
CA ARG A 610 21.04 14.74 -0.53
C ARG A 610 19.94 14.31 -1.51
N ARG A 611 20.18 14.28 -2.82
CA ARG A 611 19.23 13.76 -3.83
C ARG A 611 19.59 12.36 -4.34
N LEU A 612 20.77 11.85 -3.98
CA LEU A 612 21.35 10.57 -4.40
C LEU A 612 20.90 9.34 -3.59
N LEU A 613 19.95 9.52 -2.67
CA LEU A 613 19.39 8.49 -1.77
C LEU A 613 18.08 7.87 -2.29
N PHE A 614 17.59 8.32 -3.44
CA PHE A 614 16.23 8.04 -3.90
C PHE A 614 16.28 7.77 -5.41
N MET A 615 16.36 6.50 -5.85
CA MET A 615 15.89 5.95 -7.15
C MET A 615 16.47 4.57 -7.41
#